data_AF-A0A1I0BJJ5-F1
#
_entry.id   AF-A0A1I0BJJ5-F1
#
_cell.length_a   1.000
_cell.length_b   1.000
_cell.length_c   1.000
_cell.angle_alpha   90.00
_cell.angle_beta   90.00
_cell.angle_gamma   90.00
#
_symmetry.space_group_name_H-M   'P 1'
#
loop_
_entity.id
_entity.type
_entity.pdbx_description
1 polymer ?
#
loop_
_entity_poly.entity_id
_entity_poly.type
_entity_poly.pdbx_seq_one_letter_code
_entity_poly.pdbx_strand_id
1 'polypeptide(L)'
;MTEFSEIYERFLKRVEIYSFLNLKIELRERILRSYLDDALARFDGYCKEDLYDINEDKKCFNYKLNKKAIYLIAENMVVVWLKRERDREENTKNCMSEKDYSIFSPANLLNTLNNTYKDANSEVYADMNEYSLSEFDPMDLIKGENR
;
A
#
# COMPACT_ATOMS: atom_id res chain seq x y z
N MET A 1 -18.92 6.46 7.01
CA MET A 1 -18.58 6.21 5.60
C MET A 1 -17.30 6.96 5.30
N THR A 2 -16.33 6.26 4.72
CA THR A 2 -15.07 6.83 4.21
C THR A 2 -14.96 6.46 2.74
N GLU A 3 -14.77 7.45 1.87
CA GLU A 3 -14.65 7.21 0.43
C GLU A 3 -13.26 6.71 0.05
N PHE A 4 -13.17 5.89 -1.00
CA PHE A 4 -11.87 5.46 -1.54
C PHE A 4 -11.05 6.64 -2.07
N SER A 5 -11.73 7.69 -2.56
CA SER A 5 -11.14 8.96 -3.01
C SER A 5 -10.23 9.58 -1.96
N GLU A 6 -10.61 9.55 -0.67
CA GLU A 6 -9.82 10.12 0.43
C GLU A 6 -8.47 9.40 0.59
N ILE A 7 -8.43 8.10 0.35
CA ILE A 7 -7.21 7.29 0.39
C ILE A 7 -6.39 7.52 -0.88
N TYR A 8 -7.05 7.52 -2.04
CA TYR A 8 -6.41 7.73 -3.34
C TYR A 8 -5.70 9.08 -3.41
N GLU A 9 -6.31 10.14 -2.91
CA GLU A 9 -5.68 11.47 -2.88
C GLU A 9 -4.39 11.49 -2.04
N ARG A 10 -4.38 10.78 -0.90
CA ARG A 10 -3.19 10.68 -0.03
C ARG A 10 -2.09 9.88 -0.72
N PHE A 11 -2.45 8.74 -1.32
CA PHE A 11 -1.54 7.93 -2.12
C PHE A 11 -0.94 8.76 -3.27
N LEU A 12 -1.78 9.40 -4.09
CA LEU A 12 -1.35 10.19 -5.25
C LEU A 12 -0.49 11.40 -4.88
N LYS A 13 -0.66 11.99 -3.69
CA LYS A 13 0.23 13.06 -3.20
C LYS A 13 1.64 12.56 -2.87
N ARG A 14 1.79 11.29 -2.50
CA ARG A 14 3.08 10.67 -2.18
C ARG A 14 3.81 10.19 -3.40
N VAL A 15 3.06 9.72 -4.39
CA VAL A 15 3.62 9.28 -5.65
C VAL A 15 3.53 10.43 -6.65
N GLU A 16 4.62 11.20 -6.81
CA GLU A 16 4.70 12.36 -7.73
C GLU A 16 4.58 11.95 -9.21
N ILE A 17 3.35 11.70 -9.69
CA ILE A 17 3.22 10.90 -10.90
C ILE A 17 2.39 11.59 -12.01
N TYR A 18 3.14 12.08 -13.00
CA TYR A 18 2.63 12.37 -14.34
C TYR A 18 2.06 11.12 -15.05
N SER A 19 2.50 9.90 -14.68
CA SER A 19 2.06 8.66 -15.34
C SER A 19 0.61 8.27 -15.05
N PHE A 20 -0.01 8.74 -13.96
CA PHE A 20 -1.42 8.55 -13.66
C PHE A 20 -2.27 9.63 -14.34
N LEU A 21 -1.76 10.87 -14.43
CA LEU A 21 -2.45 12.00 -15.05
C LEU A 21 -2.84 11.72 -16.51
N ASN A 22 -2.00 10.98 -17.23
CA ASN A 22 -2.22 10.67 -18.65
C ASN A 22 -3.11 9.43 -18.90
N LEU A 23 -3.51 8.70 -17.86
CA LEU A 23 -4.38 7.54 -18.02
C LEU A 23 -5.85 7.95 -18.14
N LYS A 24 -6.61 7.20 -18.95
CA LYS A 24 -8.08 7.26 -18.95
C LYS A 24 -8.60 7.03 -17.52
N ILE A 25 -9.62 7.79 -17.14
CA ILE A 25 -10.18 7.78 -15.78
C ILE A 25 -10.53 6.36 -15.33
N GLU A 26 -11.21 5.58 -16.17
CA GLU A 26 -11.58 4.19 -15.86
C GLU A 26 -10.37 3.27 -15.60
N LEU A 27 -9.31 3.44 -16.39
CA LEU A 27 -8.09 2.65 -16.22
C LEU A 27 -7.34 3.06 -14.95
N ARG A 28 -7.26 4.37 -14.68
CA ARG A 28 -6.68 4.90 -13.44
C ARG A 28 -7.41 4.34 -12.23
N GLU A 29 -8.73 4.40 -12.24
CA GLU A 29 -9.58 3.88 -11.17
C GLU A 29 -9.31 2.40 -10.91
N ARG A 30 -9.26 1.58 -11.97
CA ARG A 30 -9.00 0.15 -11.86
C ARG A 30 -7.62 -0.15 -11.26
N ILE A 31 -6.60 0.63 -11.64
CA ILE A 31 -5.24 0.47 -11.09
C ILE A 31 -5.20 0.88 -9.62
N LEU A 32 -5.76 2.04 -9.28
CA LEU A 32 -5.83 2.52 -7.89
C LEU A 32 -6.60 1.55 -7.01
N ARG A 33 -7.68 0.96 -7.54
CA ARG A 33 -8.44 -0.06 -6.83
C ARG A 33 -7.63 -1.32 -6.58
N SER A 34 -6.90 -1.80 -7.58
CA SER A 34 -6.02 -2.95 -7.39
C SER A 34 -4.94 -2.71 -6.32
N TYR A 35 -4.39 -1.49 -6.24
CA TYR A 35 -3.46 -1.14 -5.16
C TYR A 35 -4.13 -1.07 -3.80
N LEU A 36 -5.38 -0.58 -3.74
CA LEU A 36 -6.15 -0.57 -2.51
C LEU A 36 -6.43 -1.99 -2.02
N ASP A 37 -6.87 -2.90 -2.89
CA ASP A 37 -7.14 -4.29 -2.51
C ASP A 37 -5.90 -4.97 -1.92
N ASP A 38 -4.74 -4.82 -2.57
CA ASP A 38 -3.46 -5.33 -2.07
C ASP A 38 -3.04 -4.67 -0.75
N ALA A 39 -3.34 -3.38 -0.56
CA ALA A 39 -3.03 -2.64 0.65
C ALA A 39 -3.93 -3.07 1.82
N LEU A 40 -5.22 -3.29 1.58
CA LEU A 40 -6.16 -3.81 2.58
C LEU A 40 -5.75 -5.20 3.02
N ALA A 41 -5.42 -6.09 2.07
CA ALA A 41 -4.96 -7.44 2.40
C ALA A 41 -3.69 -7.47 3.29
N ARG A 42 -2.79 -6.51 3.12
CA ARG A 42 -1.60 -6.35 3.98
C ARG A 42 -1.94 -5.87 5.39
N PHE A 43 -2.99 -5.06 5.54
CA PHE A 43 -3.36 -4.41 6.79
C PHE A 43 -4.45 -5.17 7.58
N ASP A 44 -5.21 -6.03 6.92
CA ASP A 44 -6.36 -6.75 7.47
C ASP A 44 -6.09 -7.41 8.83
N GLY A 45 -5.00 -8.17 8.95
CA GLY A 45 -4.63 -8.83 10.20
C GLY A 45 -4.24 -7.90 11.37
N TYR A 46 -4.06 -6.61 11.10
CA TYR A 46 -3.70 -5.58 12.09
C TYR A 46 -4.88 -4.66 12.43
N CYS A 47 -5.96 -4.69 11.63
CA CYS A 47 -7.14 -3.87 11.83
C CYS A 47 -8.22 -4.66 12.56
N LYS A 48 -8.86 -4.02 13.56
CA LYS A 48 -10.02 -4.63 14.25
C LYS A 48 -11.31 -4.53 13.44
N GLU A 49 -11.42 -3.50 12.60
CA GLU A 49 -12.58 -3.25 11.76
C GLU A 49 -12.48 -4.11 10.49
N ASP A 50 -13.63 -4.60 10.01
CA ASP A 50 -13.68 -5.37 8.76
C ASP A 50 -13.43 -4.45 7.55
N LEU A 51 -12.20 -4.49 7.03
CA LEU A 51 -11.77 -3.68 5.89
C LEU A 51 -12.50 -4.04 4.57
N TYR A 52 -13.24 -5.15 4.54
CA TYR A 52 -14.01 -5.59 3.37
C TYR A 52 -15.50 -5.24 3.47
N ASP A 53 -15.95 -4.58 4.55
CA ASP A 53 -17.29 -4.00 4.64
C ASP A 53 -17.38 -2.71 3.80
N ILE A 54 -17.48 -2.91 2.48
CA ILE A 54 -17.43 -1.87 1.47
C ILE A 54 -18.69 -1.85 0.59
N ASN A 55 -18.94 -0.69 -0.02
CA ASN A 55 -19.92 -0.51 -1.06
C ASN A 55 -19.19 -0.24 -2.38
N GLU A 56 -19.23 -1.21 -3.28
CA GLU A 56 -18.57 -1.14 -4.59
C GLU A 56 -19.15 -0.04 -5.49
N ASP A 57 -20.48 0.07 -5.53
CA ASP A 57 -21.17 1.05 -6.39
C ASP A 57 -20.87 2.49 -5.96
N LYS A 58 -20.78 2.71 -4.65
CA LYS A 58 -20.47 4.02 -4.04
C LYS A 58 -18.99 4.25 -3.80
N LYS A 59 -18.14 3.23 -3.98
CA LYS A 59 -16.68 3.28 -3.80
C LYS A 59 -16.27 3.80 -2.42
N CYS A 60 -16.79 3.17 -1.38
CA CYS A 60 -16.57 3.59 0.00
C CYS A 60 -16.63 2.43 0.99
N PHE A 61 -16.01 2.62 2.15
CA PHE A 61 -16.25 1.79 3.34
C PHE A 61 -17.61 2.17 3.95
N ASN A 62 -18.39 1.17 4.36
CA ASN A 62 -19.73 1.40 4.92
C ASN A 62 -19.68 2.13 6.28
N TYR A 63 -18.54 2.08 6.96
CA TYR A 63 -18.26 2.76 8.21
C TYR A 63 -17.22 3.88 8.04
N LYS A 64 -16.88 4.59 9.11
CA LYS A 64 -15.89 5.68 9.07
C LYS A 64 -14.57 5.15 9.61
N LEU A 65 -13.56 5.08 8.75
CA LEU A 65 -12.22 4.68 9.15
C LEU A 65 -11.58 5.75 10.06
N ASN A 66 -10.79 5.30 11.02
CA ASN A 66 -9.91 6.17 11.79
C ASN A 66 -8.85 6.81 10.86
N LYS A 67 -8.43 8.05 11.16
CA LYS A 67 -7.37 8.76 10.45
C LYS A 67 -6.06 7.96 10.40
N LYS A 68 -5.71 7.22 11.46
CA LYS A 68 -4.51 6.36 11.50
C LYS A 68 -4.65 5.16 10.54
N ALA A 69 -5.83 4.55 10.46
CA ALA A 69 -6.12 3.49 9.49
C ALA A 69 -6.06 4.01 8.05
N ILE A 70 -6.67 5.16 7.76
CA ILE A 70 -6.60 5.82 6.43
C ILE A 70 -5.14 6.08 6.02
N TYR A 71 -4.32 6.58 6.95
CA TYR A 71 -2.89 6.81 6.74
C TYR A 71 -2.15 5.51 6.40
N LEU A 72 -2.36 4.45 7.19
CA LEU A 72 -1.70 3.16 7.01
C LEU A 72 -2.09 2.47 5.70
N ILE A 73 -3.36 2.55 5.30
CA ILE A 73 -3.82 2.01 4.02
C ILE A 73 -3.14 2.77 2.87
N ALA A 74 -3.10 4.11 2.92
CA ALA A 74 -2.43 4.91 1.91
C ALA A 74 -0.91 4.61 1.83
N GLU A 75 -0.23 4.40 2.96
CA GLU A 75 1.18 3.97 2.94
C GLU A 75 1.37 2.57 2.36
N ASN A 76 0.49 1.62 2.72
CA ASN A 76 0.54 0.28 2.14
C ASN A 76 0.34 0.32 0.62
N MET A 77 -0.51 1.22 0.10
CA MET A 77 -0.62 1.43 -1.35
C MET A 77 0.70 1.89 -1.98
N VAL A 78 1.48 2.75 -1.31
CA VAL A 78 2.81 3.16 -1.78
C VAL A 78 3.77 1.97 -1.80
N VAL A 79 3.76 1.13 -0.76
CA VAL A 79 4.60 -0.08 -0.71
C VAL A 79 4.24 -1.05 -1.84
N VAL A 80 2.94 -1.27 -2.10
CA VAL A 80 2.47 -2.10 -3.22
C VAL A 80 2.92 -1.51 -4.56
N TRP A 81 2.79 -0.20 -4.75
CA TRP A 81 3.24 0.47 -5.97
C TRP A 81 4.76 0.33 -6.17
N LEU A 82 5.58 0.60 -5.14
CA LEU A 82 7.04 0.43 -5.18
C LEU A 82 7.44 -1.01 -5.53
N LYS A 83 6.74 -2.01 -4.97
CA LYS A 83 6.96 -3.42 -5.29
C LYS A 83 6.77 -3.68 -6.78
N ARG A 84 5.68 -3.15 -7.37
CA ARG A 84 5.38 -3.34 -8.80
C ARG A 84 6.39 -2.64 -9.71
N GLU A 85 6.80 -1.42 -9.38
CA GLU A 85 7.83 -0.72 -10.17
C GLU A 85 9.17 -1.46 -10.11
N ARG A 86 9.57 -1.94 -8.92
CA ARG A 86 10.75 -2.79 -8.78
C ARG A 86 10.65 -4.05 -9.65
N ASP A 87 9.54 -4.79 -9.55
CA ASP A 87 9.36 -6.05 -10.29
C ASP A 87 9.38 -5.81 -11.82
N ARG A 88 8.85 -4.66 -12.26
CA ARG A 88 8.91 -4.24 -13.67
C ARG A 88 10.33 -3.95 -14.13
N GLU A 89 11.11 -3.23 -13.34
CA GLU A 89 12.52 -2.95 -13.64
C GLU A 89 13.37 -4.24 -13.62
N GLU A 90 13.12 -5.15 -12.69
CA GLU A 90 13.81 -6.44 -12.62
C GLU A 90 13.49 -7.34 -13.83
N ASN A 91 12.23 -7.38 -14.26
CA ASN A 91 11.85 -8.09 -15.49
C ASN A 91 12.49 -7.47 -16.74
N THR A 92 12.58 -6.15 -16.79
CA THR A 92 13.25 -5.43 -17.89
C THR A 92 14.73 -5.79 -17.94
N LYS A 93 15.40 -5.83 -16.78
CA LYS A 93 16.78 -6.32 -16.65
C LYS A 93 16.95 -7.74 -17.18
N ASN A 94 16.08 -8.66 -16.77
CA ASN A 94 16.18 -10.07 -17.15
C ASN A 94 15.95 -10.31 -18.66
N CYS A 95 15.20 -9.43 -19.33
CA CYS A 95 14.98 -9.49 -20.77
C CYS A 95 16.14 -8.91 -21.60
N MET A 96 17.07 -8.18 -20.99
CA MET A 96 18.22 -7.57 -21.66
C MET A 96 19.44 -8.49 -21.56
N SER A 97 20.28 -8.51 -22.61
CA SER A 97 21.58 -9.19 -22.54
C SER A 97 22.48 -8.48 -21.51
N GLU A 98 23.30 -9.22 -20.74
CA GLU A 98 24.16 -8.65 -19.68
C GLU A 98 25.07 -7.51 -20.20
N LYS A 99 25.41 -7.52 -21.50
CA LYS A 99 26.20 -6.48 -22.15
C LYS A 99 25.42 -5.20 -22.41
N ASP A 100 24.13 -5.28 -22.74
CA ASP A 100 23.28 -4.11 -22.99
C ASP A 100 22.82 -3.42 -21.69
N TYR A 101 22.70 -4.19 -20.59
CA TYR A 101 22.25 -3.66 -19.30
C TYR A 101 23.32 -2.83 -18.56
N SER A 102 24.60 -3.09 -18.82
CA SER A 102 25.73 -2.42 -18.16
C SER A 102 25.98 -0.99 -18.65
N ILE A 103 25.37 -0.59 -19.77
CA ILE A 103 25.51 0.72 -20.38
C ILE A 103 24.55 1.71 -19.66
N PHE A 104 24.92 2.01 -18.40
CA PHE A 104 24.59 3.22 -17.63
C PHE A 104 23.11 3.66 -17.54
N SER A 105 22.46 3.35 -16.39
CA SER A 105 21.28 3.99 -15.77
C SER A 105 20.33 2.98 -15.06
N PRO A 106 20.01 1.80 -15.64
CA PRO A 106 18.97 0.91 -15.09
C PRO A 106 19.32 0.22 -13.76
N ALA A 107 20.58 -0.17 -13.57
CA ALA A 107 21.02 -0.89 -12.36
C ALA A 107 20.93 -0.03 -11.08
N ASN A 108 21.26 1.26 -11.18
CA ASN A 108 21.19 2.18 -10.05
C ASN A 108 19.73 2.47 -9.68
N LEU A 109 18.86 2.65 -10.67
CA LEU A 109 17.42 2.82 -10.45
C LEU A 109 16.81 1.60 -9.74
N LEU A 110 17.11 0.39 -10.19
CA LEU A 110 16.62 -0.84 -9.56
C LEU A 110 17.12 -0.98 -8.11
N ASN A 111 18.37 -0.63 -7.82
CA ASN A 111 18.90 -0.64 -6.46
C ASN A 111 18.22 0.42 -5.57
N THR A 112 18.00 1.63 -6.09
CA THR A 112 17.27 2.69 -5.38
C THR A 112 15.84 2.26 -5.10
N LEU A 113 15.10 1.74 -6.10
CA LEU A 113 13.74 1.23 -5.92
C LEU A 113 13.69 0.09 -4.89
N ASN A 114 14.66 -0.81 -4.92
CA ASN A 114 14.77 -1.89 -3.94
C ASN A 114 14.96 -1.38 -2.50
N ASN A 115 15.84 -0.40 -2.31
CA ASN A 115 16.10 0.18 -1.00
C ASN A 115 14.88 0.96 -0.50
N THR A 116 14.31 1.84 -1.34
CA THR A 116 13.09 2.60 -1.01
C THR A 116 11.92 1.67 -0.69
N TYR A 117 11.75 0.57 -1.44
CA TYR A 117 10.73 -0.44 -1.14
C TYR A 117 10.97 -1.08 0.24
N LYS A 118 12.20 -1.49 0.55
CA LYS A 118 12.53 -2.13 1.84
C LYS A 118 12.30 -1.18 3.01
N ASP A 119 12.75 0.06 2.88
CA ASP A 119 12.63 1.08 3.92
C ASP A 119 11.15 1.38 4.19
N ALA A 120 10.38 1.73 3.16
CA ALA A 120 8.95 2.01 3.27
C ALA A 120 8.18 0.79 3.82
N ASN A 121 8.49 -0.42 3.34
CA ASN A 121 7.85 -1.63 3.83
C ASN A 121 8.16 -1.85 5.32
N SER A 122 9.39 -1.64 5.77
CA SER A 122 9.78 -1.82 7.17
C SER A 122 9.11 -0.80 8.11
N GLU A 123 9.04 0.46 7.68
CA GLU A 123 8.36 1.53 8.43
C GLU A 123 6.87 1.25 8.58
N VAL A 124 6.20 0.91 7.49
CA VAL A 124 4.76 0.60 7.50
C VAL A 124 4.45 -0.64 8.34
N TYR A 125 5.32 -1.66 8.33
CA TYR A 125 5.17 -2.80 9.23
C TYR A 125 5.28 -2.39 10.71
N ALA A 126 6.21 -1.50 11.06
CA ALA A 126 6.32 -1.00 12.42
C ALA A 126 5.06 -0.20 12.83
N ASP A 127 4.57 0.68 11.97
CA ASP A 127 3.37 1.48 12.22
C ASP A 127 2.10 0.62 12.35
N MET A 128 1.97 -0.45 11.54
CA MET A 128 0.85 -1.39 11.63
C MET A 128 0.89 -2.19 12.94
N ASN A 129 2.07 -2.62 13.38
CA ASN A 129 2.24 -3.28 14.68
C ASN A 129 1.84 -2.33 15.82
N GLU A 130 2.35 -1.10 15.81
CA GLU A 130 2.00 -0.09 16.81
C GLU A 130 0.51 0.21 16.81
N TYR A 131 -0.12 0.32 15.63
CA TYR A 131 -1.56 0.47 15.50
C TYR A 131 -2.32 -0.68 16.16
N SER A 132 -1.98 -1.93 15.83
CA SER A 132 -2.66 -3.10 16.40
C SER A 132 -2.54 -3.17 17.93
N LEU A 133 -1.38 -2.77 18.49
CA LEU A 133 -1.15 -2.71 19.92
C LEU A 133 -1.94 -1.60 20.59
N SER A 134 -2.03 -0.43 19.95
CA SER A 134 -2.80 0.71 20.48
C SER A 134 -4.31 0.45 20.52
N GLU A 135 -4.79 -0.40 19.61
CA GLU A 135 -6.19 -0.82 19.59
C GLU A 135 -6.43 -1.97 20.58
N PHE A 136 -5.41 -2.72 21.00
CA PHE A 136 -5.53 -3.84 21.95
C PHE A 136 -5.83 -3.32 23.37
N ASP A 137 -6.93 -3.77 23.98
CA ASP A 137 -7.26 -3.43 25.36
C ASP A 137 -6.44 -4.35 26.30
N PRO A 138 -5.64 -3.82 27.24
CA PRO A 138 -4.93 -4.64 28.23
C PRO A 138 -5.84 -5.59 29.02
N MET A 139 -7.14 -5.28 29.14
CA MET A 139 -8.11 -6.17 29.78
C MET A 139 -8.44 -7.44 29.00
N ASP A 140 -8.12 -7.50 27.71
CA ASP A 140 -8.29 -8.73 26.91
C ASP A 140 -7.22 -9.79 27.25
N LEU A 141 -6.05 -9.37 27.77
CA LEU A 141 -5.02 -10.29 28.27
C LEU A 141 -5.43 -10.95 29.60
N ILE A 142 -6.11 -10.20 30.47
CA ILE A 142 -6.48 -10.66 31.83
C ILE A 142 -7.64 -11.67 31.78
N LYS A 143 -8.48 -11.65 30.73
CA LYS A 143 -9.58 -12.61 30.55
C LYS A 143 -9.13 -13.98 30.05
N GLY A 144 -7.90 -14.11 29.56
CA GLY A 144 -7.34 -15.37 29.05
C GLY A 144 -6.78 -16.31 30.13
N GLU A 145 -6.48 -15.80 31.33
CA GLU A 145 -5.86 -16.58 32.41
C GLU A 145 -6.85 -17.23 33.39
N ASN A 146 -8.17 -17.02 33.20
CA ASN A 146 -9.23 -17.61 34.04
C ASN A 146 -10.06 -18.68 33.31
N ARG A 147 -9.42 -19.56 32.54
CA ARG A 147 -10.05 -20.77 31.97
C ARG A 147 -9.23 -22.02 32.23
#